data_AF-A0A1H8BRM7-F1
#
_entry.id   AF-A0A1H8BRM7-F1
#
_cell.length_a   1.000
_cell.length_b   1.000
_cell.length_c   1.000
_cell.angle_alpha   90.00
_cell.angle_beta   90.00
_cell.angle_gamma   90.00
#
_symmetry.space_group_name_H-M   'P 1'
#
loop_
_entity.id
_entity.type
_entity.pdbx_description
1 polymer ?
#
loop_
_entity_poly.entity_id
_entity_poly.type
_entity_poly.pdbx_seq_one_letter_code
_entity_poly.pdbx_strand_id
1 'polypeptide(L)'
;MIEIINLANAKGACNGKQIIATSNPWRITIQRKCHCVCKCIRKTFSVSDLFCNTKCYVYYNGIKQYKINGVTFIRVGYGICFKYKDCDGNKKTVTQEGSVLFYEPKYCYTHCTVNIPNPPCFKICGNEITAAFTVVLRDGKL
;
A
#
# COMPACT_ATOMS: atom_id res chain seq x y z
N MET A 1 21.05 -10.40 -3.80
CA MET A 1 20.98 -10.14 -2.35
C MET A 1 20.60 -8.67 -2.17
N ILE A 2 19.66 -8.35 -1.28
CA ILE A 2 19.32 -6.96 -0.95
C ILE A 2 19.65 -6.75 0.52
N GLU A 3 20.38 -5.69 0.82
CA GLU A 3 20.62 -5.23 2.18
C GLU A 3 19.71 -4.05 2.48
N ILE A 4 19.00 -4.11 3.62
CA ILE A 4 18.19 -3.01 4.14
C ILE A 4 18.69 -2.70 5.54
N ILE A 5 18.90 -1.41 5.83
CA ILE A 5 19.18 -0.93 7.18
C ILE A 5 17.86 -0.40 7.74
N ASN A 6 17.32 -1.08 8.75
CA ASN A 6 16.16 -0.57 9.47
C ASN A 6 16.63 0.36 10.58
N LEU A 7 16.24 1.64 10.50
CA LEU A 7 16.54 2.66 11.49
C LEU A 7 15.24 3.39 11.85
N ALA A 8 14.84 3.32 13.11
CA ALA A 8 13.70 4.07 13.64
C ALA A 8 14.21 5.32 14.37
N ASN A 9 13.50 6.44 14.20
CA ASN A 9 13.78 7.70 14.89
C ASN A 9 12.48 8.28 15.45
N ALA A 10 12.52 8.75 16.69
CA ALA A 10 11.44 9.48 17.33
C ALA A 10 11.97 10.81 17.90
N LYS A 11 11.18 11.87 17.75
CA LYS A 11 11.46 13.19 18.32
C LYS A 11 10.26 13.62 19.16
N GLY A 12 10.52 14.17 20.33
CA GLY A 12 9.51 14.70 21.24
C GLY A 12 10.07 15.79 22.14
N ALA A 13 9.24 16.27 23.08
CA ALA A 13 9.65 17.22 24.10
C ALA A 13 9.15 16.77 25.47
N CYS A 14 9.98 16.91 26.50
CA CYS A 14 9.63 16.66 27.89
C CYS A 14 10.22 17.78 28.76
N ASN A 15 9.39 18.44 29.58
CA ASN A 15 9.78 19.56 30.43
C ASN A 15 10.55 20.67 29.68
N GLY A 16 10.06 21.04 28.49
CA GLY A 16 10.69 22.06 27.64
C GLY A 16 12.01 21.65 26.97
N LYS A 17 12.51 20.43 27.21
CA LYS A 17 13.70 19.88 26.56
C LYS A 17 13.32 18.96 25.41
N GLN A 18 14.00 19.09 24.28
CA GLN A 18 13.84 18.18 23.16
C GLN A 18 14.46 16.83 23.50
N ILE A 19 13.71 15.75 23.26
CA ILE A 19 14.18 14.37 23.38
C ILE A 19 14.21 13.77 21.97
N ILE A 20 15.33 13.15 21.63
CA ILE A 20 15.51 12.40 20.40
C ILE A 20 15.89 10.98 20.79
N ALA A 21 15.14 10.00 20.29
CA ALA A 21 15.45 8.59 20.44
C ALA A 21 15.69 8.01 19.06
N THR A 22 16.82 7.33 18.90
CA THR A 22 17.17 6.61 17.67
C THR A 22 17.36 5.14 18.04
N SER A 23 16.74 4.23 17.31
CA SER A 23 16.95 2.80 17.53
C SER A 23 18.34 2.39 17.06
N ASN A 24 18.87 1.28 17.57
CA ASN A 24 20.04 0.66 16.96
C ASN A 24 19.70 0.24 15.52
N PRO A 25 20.55 0.56 14.53
CA PRO A 25 20.32 0.13 13.16
C PRO A 25 20.43 -1.39 13.10
N TRP A 26 19.42 -2.05 12.56
CA TRP A 26 19.46 -3.50 12.34
C TRP A 26 19.57 -3.82 10.86
N ARG A 27 20.63 -4.56 10.52
CA ARG A 27 20.94 -4.94 9.15
C ARG A 27 20.15 -6.19 8.80
N ILE A 28 19.29 -6.06 7.80
CA ILE A 28 18.45 -7.16 7.32
C ILE A 28 18.98 -7.58 5.95
N THR A 29 19.54 -8.79 5.89
CA THR A 29 19.96 -9.41 4.64
C THR A 29 18.81 -10.24 4.10
N ILE A 30 18.22 -9.78 2.99
CA ILE A 30 17.13 -10.49 2.34
C ILE A 30 17.68 -11.31 1.17
N GLN A 31 17.67 -12.63 1.34
CA GLN A 31 17.75 -13.56 0.21
C GLN A 31 16.36 -13.68 -0.42
N ARG A 32 16.17 -13.12 -1.61
CA ARG A 32 14.92 -13.29 -2.36
C ARG A 32 14.83 -14.74 -2.84
N LYS A 33 14.04 -15.57 -2.14
CA LYS A 33 13.58 -16.88 -2.62
C LYS A 33 12.43 -16.78 -3.64
N CYS A 34 11.73 -15.64 -3.70
CA CYS A 34 10.60 -15.40 -4.59
C CYS A 34 10.97 -14.43 -5.73
N HIS A 35 10.53 -14.74 -6.96
CA HIS A 35 10.59 -13.85 -8.13
C HIS A 35 9.51 -12.76 -8.11
N CYS A 36 9.03 -12.39 -6.92
CA CYS A 36 7.99 -11.39 -6.74
C CYS A 36 8.54 -10.10 -6.12
N VAL A 37 7.93 -8.97 -6.52
CA VAL A 37 8.15 -7.68 -5.88
C VAL A 37 6.84 -7.22 -5.27
N CYS A 38 6.87 -6.87 -3.99
CA CYS A 38 5.67 -6.49 -3.23
C CYS A 38 5.75 -5.02 -2.82
N LYS A 39 4.61 -4.34 -2.81
CA LYS A 39 4.45 -3.02 -2.23
C LYS A 39 3.20 -2.97 -1.35
N CYS A 40 3.40 -2.64 -0.09
CA CYS A 40 2.31 -2.46 0.86
C CYS A 40 1.69 -1.07 0.66
N ILE A 41 0.38 -1.03 0.52
CA ILE A 41 -0.42 0.17 0.43
C ILE A 41 -1.16 0.34 1.74
N ARG A 42 -1.13 1.56 2.28
CA ARG A 42 -1.97 1.99 3.38
C ARG A 42 -2.57 3.34 2.98
N LYS A 43 -3.90 3.41 2.94
CA LYS A 43 -4.63 4.63 2.60
C LYS A 43 -5.69 4.87 3.66
N THR A 44 -5.74 6.11 4.12
CA THR A 44 -6.73 6.59 5.07
C THR A 44 -7.57 7.62 4.36
N PHE A 45 -8.88 7.52 4.55
CA PHE A 45 -9.85 8.47 4.02
C PHE A 45 -10.90 8.76 5.08
N SER A 46 -11.36 10.01 5.09
CA SER A 46 -12.41 10.49 5.98
C SER A 46 -13.77 10.19 5.37
N VAL A 47 -14.69 9.70 6.19
CA VAL A 47 -16.10 9.49 5.87
C VAL A 47 -16.94 10.22 6.90
N SER A 48 -17.99 10.89 6.44
CA SER A 48 -18.97 11.51 7.33
C SER A 48 -20.07 10.51 7.68
N ASP A 49 -20.53 10.58 8.92
CA ASP A 49 -21.77 9.96 9.42
C ASP A 49 -21.82 8.43 9.26
N LEU A 50 -20.69 7.74 9.43
CA LEU A 50 -20.63 6.29 9.30
C LEU A 50 -21.40 5.60 10.44
N PHE A 51 -22.48 4.88 10.10
CA PHE A 51 -23.30 4.17 11.07
C PHE A 51 -23.02 2.66 11.10
N CYS A 52 -23.27 1.93 10.01
CA CYS A 52 -23.09 0.47 9.99
C CYS A 52 -22.93 -0.13 8.58
N ASN A 53 -22.71 -1.45 8.51
CA ASN A 53 -22.64 -2.26 7.29
C ASN A 53 -21.59 -1.82 6.28
N THR A 54 -20.33 -2.06 6.63
CA THR A 54 -19.19 -1.64 5.83
C THR A 54 -18.67 -2.76 4.95
N LYS A 55 -18.58 -2.51 3.64
CA LYS A 55 -17.88 -3.39 2.69
C LYS A 55 -16.73 -2.60 2.07
N CYS A 56 -15.53 -3.15 2.14
CA CYS A 56 -14.37 -2.61 1.45
C CYS A 56 -13.91 -3.61 0.39
N TYR A 57 -13.61 -3.12 -0.80
CA TYR A 57 -13.00 -3.92 -1.85
C TYR A 57 -11.97 -3.09 -2.62
N VAL A 58 -10.99 -3.79 -3.18
CA VAL A 58 -9.98 -3.19 -4.07
C VAL A 58 -10.14 -3.81 -5.43
N TYR A 59 -10.01 -2.98 -6.46
CA TYR A 59 -9.97 -3.43 -7.85
C TYR A 59 -8.70 -2.96 -8.54
N TYR A 60 -8.27 -3.76 -9.51
CA TYR A 60 -7.17 -3.46 -10.38
C TYR A 60 -7.58 -2.39 -11.40
N ASN A 61 -6.75 -1.36 -11.56
CA ASN A 61 -6.98 -0.26 -12.50
C ASN A 61 -5.79 -0.11 -13.46
N GLY A 62 -5.43 -1.21 -14.11
CA GLY A 62 -4.44 -1.23 -15.18
C GLY A 62 -2.98 -1.25 -14.73
N ILE A 63 -2.12 -1.55 -15.68
CA ILE A 63 -0.67 -1.58 -15.56
C ILE A 63 -0.09 -0.76 -16.70
N LYS A 64 0.94 0.03 -16.40
CA LYS A 64 1.69 0.79 -17.41
C LYS A 64 3.18 0.58 -17.18
N GLN A 65 3.90 0.30 -18.25
CA GLN A 65 5.35 0.16 -18.24
C GLN A 65 5.97 1.40 -18.88
N TYR A 66 7.03 1.89 -18.25
CA TYR A 66 7.79 3.05 -18.72
C TYR A 66 9.27 2.72 -18.73
N LYS A 67 10.01 3.31 -19.65
CA LYS A 67 11.47 3.25 -19.69
C LYS A 67 12.01 4.67 -19.70
N ILE A 68 12.81 5.04 -18.70
CA ILE A 68 13.41 6.36 -18.56
C ILE A 68 14.90 6.16 -18.29
N ASN A 69 15.77 6.76 -19.11
CA ASN A 69 17.23 6.67 -18.96
C ASN A 69 17.77 5.24 -18.80
N GLY A 70 17.22 4.28 -19.55
CA GLY A 70 17.62 2.86 -19.45
C GLY A 70 16.98 2.08 -18.30
N VAL A 71 16.29 2.77 -17.37
CA VAL A 71 15.63 2.19 -16.20
C VAL A 71 14.17 1.86 -16.52
N THR A 72 13.72 0.66 -16.17
CA THR A 72 12.32 0.21 -16.35
C THR A 72 11.50 0.45 -15.09
N PHE A 73 10.32 1.03 -15.26
CA PHE A 73 9.34 1.28 -14.21
C PHE A 73 8.01 0.61 -14.56
N ILE A 74 7.37 0.02 -13.57
CA ILE A 74 6.02 -0.53 -13.71
C ILE A 74 5.10 0.19 -12.74
N ARG A 75 4.10 0.89 -13.27
CA ARG A 75 3.02 1.51 -12.50
C ARG A 75 1.82 0.58 -12.51
N VAL A 76 1.40 0.17 -11.33
CA VAL A 76 0.15 -0.59 -11.14
C VAL A 76 -0.89 0.35 -10.56
N GLY A 77 -2.00 0.55 -11.27
CA GLY A 77 -3.16 1.30 -10.80
C GLY A 77 -4.09 0.42 -9.98
N TYR A 78 -4.75 1.02 -8.99
CA TYR A 78 -5.75 0.36 -8.16
C TYR A 78 -6.82 1.37 -7.74
N GLY A 79 -8.03 0.89 -7.47
CA GLY A 79 -9.08 1.65 -6.81
C GLY A 79 -9.53 0.98 -5.53
N ILE A 80 -9.77 1.76 -4.50
CA ILE A 80 -10.32 1.33 -3.20
C ILE A 80 -11.76 1.82 -3.15
N CYS A 81 -12.70 0.92 -2.95
CA CYS A 81 -14.11 1.26 -2.80
C CYS A 81 -14.61 0.86 -1.41
N PHE A 82 -15.34 1.77 -0.79
CA PHE A 82 -15.94 1.57 0.51
C PHE A 82 -17.43 1.88 0.44
N LYS A 83 -18.26 0.89 0.78
CA LYS A 83 -19.71 1.00 0.85
C LYS A 83 -20.14 0.96 2.31
N TYR A 84 -20.97 1.91 2.72
CA TYR A 84 -21.47 2.02 4.10
C TYR A 84 -22.89 2.57 4.14
N LYS A 85 -23.57 2.42 5.28
CA LYS A 85 -24.79 3.19 5.57
C LYS A 85 -24.45 4.37 6.45
N ASP A 86 -24.98 5.54 6.11
CA ASP A 86 -24.89 6.71 6.96
C ASP A 86 -25.89 6.66 8.14
N CYS A 87 -25.82 7.64 9.04
CA CYS A 87 -26.72 7.78 10.20
C CYS A 87 -28.20 7.88 9.82
N ASP A 88 -28.51 8.36 8.62
CA ASP A 88 -29.87 8.44 8.08
C ASP A 88 -30.32 7.13 7.40
N GLY A 89 -29.45 6.11 7.39
CA GLY A 89 -29.70 4.81 6.78
C GLY A 89 -29.48 4.77 5.26
N ASN A 90 -29.02 5.87 4.64
CA ASN A 90 -28.73 5.92 3.22
C ASN A 90 -27.44 5.16 2.90
N LYS A 91 -27.45 4.44 1.77
CA LYS A 91 -26.24 3.75 1.29
C LYS A 91 -25.32 4.76 0.61
N LYS A 92 -24.10 4.90 1.12
CA LYS A 92 -23.04 5.74 0.57
C LYS A 92 -21.92 4.87 0.01
N THR A 93 -21.24 5.39 -1.01
CA THR A 93 -20.06 4.78 -1.60
C THR A 93 -18.98 5.84 -1.73
N VAL A 94 -17.78 5.53 -1.24
CA VAL A 94 -16.59 6.36 -1.42
C VAL A 94 -15.56 5.56 -2.17
N THR A 95 -14.97 6.16 -3.20
CA THR A 95 -13.97 5.54 -4.05
C THR A 95 -12.72 6.41 -4.06
N GLN A 96 -11.56 5.77 -3.95
CA GLN A 96 -10.27 6.44 -4.10
C GLN A 96 -9.37 5.64 -5.03
N GLU A 97 -8.94 6.30 -6.10
CA GLU A 97 -7.95 5.76 -7.03
C GLU A 97 -6.53 6.02 -6.54
N GLY A 98 -5.62 5.12 -6.90
CA GLY A 98 -4.21 5.24 -6.59
C GLY A 98 -3.35 4.44 -7.54
N SER A 99 -2.05 4.51 -7.30
CA SER A 99 -1.10 3.68 -8.03
C SER A 99 0.15 3.47 -7.22
N VAL A 100 0.86 2.40 -7.54
CA VAL A 100 2.18 2.12 -6.98
C VAL A 100 3.20 1.93 -8.10
N LEU A 101 4.42 2.41 -7.85
CA LEU A 101 5.53 2.30 -8.76
C LEU A 101 6.53 1.23 -8.29
N PHE A 102 6.83 0.29 -9.16
CA PHE A 102 7.88 -0.70 -9.00
C PHE A 102 9.11 -0.26 -9.81
N TYR A 103 10.27 -0.26 -9.14
CA TYR A 103 11.56 0.16 -9.70
C TYR A 103 12.35 -1.07 -10.11
N GLU A 104 12.84 -1.08 -11.36
CA GLU A 104 13.68 -2.13 -11.94
C GLU A 104 13.27 -3.55 -11.55
N PRO A 105 12.03 -3.97 -11.88
CA PRO A 105 11.65 -5.35 -11.64
C PRO A 105 12.42 -6.23 -12.64
N LYS A 106 13.58 -6.74 -12.21
CA LYS A 106 14.57 -7.52 -13.01
C LYS A 106 14.01 -8.72 -13.77
N TYR A 107 12.76 -9.10 -13.56
CA TYR A 107 12.12 -10.32 -14.08
C TYR A 107 10.77 -10.03 -14.73
N CYS A 108 10.53 -8.80 -15.16
CA CYS A 108 9.18 -8.33 -15.52
C CYS A 108 9.18 -7.54 -16.85
N TYR A 109 9.87 -8.09 -17.86
CA TYR A 109 10.13 -7.40 -19.12
C TYR A 109 9.08 -7.62 -20.21
N THR A 110 8.32 -8.74 -20.16
CA THR A 110 7.35 -9.10 -21.20
C THR A 110 5.99 -9.49 -20.65
N HIS A 111 5.93 -10.28 -19.56
CA HIS A 111 4.69 -10.70 -18.93
C HIS A 111 4.80 -10.60 -17.41
N CYS A 112 3.96 -9.76 -16.81
CA CYS A 112 3.88 -9.62 -15.36
C CYS A 112 2.46 -9.91 -14.91
N THR A 113 2.33 -10.72 -13.86
CA THR A 113 1.04 -10.92 -13.20
C THR A 113 0.95 -9.99 -12.01
N VAL A 114 -0.12 -9.20 -11.96
CA VAL A 114 -0.45 -8.35 -10.82
C VAL A 114 -1.45 -9.08 -9.95
N ASN A 115 -1.13 -9.25 -8.67
CA ASN A 115 -2.06 -9.73 -7.67
C ASN A 115 -2.35 -8.62 -6.65
N ILE A 116 -3.63 -8.32 -6.47
CA ILE A 116 -4.12 -7.39 -5.45
C ILE A 116 -5.16 -8.15 -4.61
N PRO A 117 -4.92 -8.36 -3.31
CA PRO A 117 -5.86 -9.09 -2.48
C PRO A 117 -7.14 -8.29 -2.32
N ASN A 118 -8.26 -8.99 -2.41
CA ASN A 118 -9.60 -8.45 -2.27
C ASN A 118 -10.46 -9.47 -1.48
N PRO A 119 -11.05 -9.11 -0.33
CA PRO A 119 -11.06 -7.78 0.27
C PRO A 119 -9.71 -7.36 0.88
N PRO A 120 -9.44 -6.04 1.00
CA PRO A 120 -8.30 -5.53 1.76
C PRO A 120 -8.56 -5.68 3.27
N CYS A 121 -7.49 -5.62 4.07
CA CYS A 121 -7.65 -5.39 5.50
C CYS A 121 -8.07 -3.93 5.71
N PHE A 122 -9.06 -3.65 6.53
CA PHE A 122 -9.40 -2.27 6.87
C PHE A 122 -9.74 -2.11 8.35
N LYS A 123 -9.57 -0.89 8.85
CA LYS A 123 -9.94 -0.49 10.21
C LYS A 123 -10.69 0.83 10.16
N ILE A 124 -11.63 0.99 11.08
CA ILE A 124 -12.42 2.20 11.24
C ILE A 124 -12.05 2.82 12.58
N CYS A 125 -11.77 4.12 12.59
CA CYS A 125 -11.47 4.89 13.78
C CYS A 125 -12.22 6.22 13.71
N GLY A 126 -13.36 6.29 14.41
CA GLY A 126 -14.29 7.41 14.26
C GLY A 126 -14.72 7.58 12.79
N ASN A 127 -14.46 8.77 12.25
CA ASN A 127 -14.77 9.15 10.88
C ASN A 127 -13.67 8.81 9.87
N GLU A 128 -12.66 8.02 10.27
CA GLU A 128 -11.58 7.61 9.37
C GLU A 128 -11.63 6.12 9.10
N ILE A 129 -11.43 5.77 7.83
CA ILE A 129 -11.24 4.39 7.39
C ILE A 129 -9.84 4.28 6.84
N THR A 130 -9.09 3.32 7.38
CA THR A 130 -7.79 2.94 6.86
C THR A 130 -7.89 1.59 6.17
N ALA A 131 -7.65 1.54 4.87
CA ALA A 131 -7.50 0.31 4.11
C ALA A 131 -6.01 -0.02 3.88
N ALA A 132 -5.65 -1.29 4.00
CA ALA A 132 -4.31 -1.81 3.81
C ALA A 132 -4.33 -3.11 2.99
N PHE A 133 -3.47 -3.18 1.99
CA PHE A 133 -3.31 -4.33 1.11
C PHE A 133 -1.93 -4.32 0.45
N THR A 134 -1.51 -5.46 -0.09
CA THR A 134 -0.22 -5.60 -0.77
C THR A 134 -0.43 -5.80 -2.25
N VAL A 135 0.12 -4.91 -3.07
CA VAL A 135 0.23 -5.14 -4.52
C VAL A 135 1.45 -6.02 -4.75
N VAL A 136 1.25 -7.18 -5.38
CA VAL A 136 2.31 -8.13 -5.71
C VAL A 136 2.47 -8.18 -7.22
N LEU A 137 3.69 -7.92 -7.68
CA LEU A 137 4.11 -8.10 -9.06
C LEU A 137 4.89 -9.42 -9.14
N ARG A 138 4.47 -10.35 -10.00
CA ARG A 138 5.13 -11.64 -10.24
C ARG A 138 5.56 -11.75 -11.70
N ASP A 139 6.67 -12.45 -11.94
CA ASP A 139 7.04 -12.92 -13.27
C ASP A 139 5.96 -13.89 -13.80
N GLY A 140 5.63 -13.77 -15.08
CA GLY A 140 4.61 -14.57 -15.77
C GLY A 140 5.07 -15.98 -16.17
N LYS A 141 6.31 -16.38 -15.89
CA LYS A 141 6.78 -17.76 -16.10
C LYS A 141 6.28 -18.68 -14.97
N LEU A 142 5.12 -19.30 -15.18
CA LEU A 142 4.77 -20.59 -14.57
C LEU A 142 5.31 -21.73 -15.46
#